data_AF-A0AAE8QPP2-F1
#
_entry.id   AF-A0AAE8QPP2-F1
#
_cell.length_a   1.000
_cell.length_b   1.000
_cell.length_c   1.000
_cell.angle_alpha   90.00
_cell.angle_beta   90.00
_cell.angle_gamma   90.00
#
_symmetry.space_group_name_H-M   'P 1'
#
loop_
_entity.id
_entity.type
_entity.pdbx_description
1 polymer ?
#
loop_
_entity_poly.entity_id
_entity_poly.type
_entity_poly.pdbx_seq_one_letter_code
_entity_poly.pdbx_strand_id
1 'polypeptide(L)' 'MTKNDILDGLPSNWKYTENNGFVHIRDANGNVRMKIDPPDKVTKYDHVHIFDESGNPLDVNLNVVDRKSPDAHIPYKK' A
#
# COMPACT_ATOMS: atom_id res chain seq x y z
N MET A 1 1.35 7.59 11.65
CA MET A 1 0.23 7.11 10.85
C MET A 1 0.23 5.61 10.97
N THR A 2 -0.70 5.11 11.79
CA THR A 2 -0.91 3.69 12.05
C THR A 2 -1.67 3.05 10.91
N LYS A 3 -1.76 1.71 10.91
CA LYS A 3 -2.62 0.97 9.98
C LYS A 3 -4.08 1.47 10.06
N ASN A 4 -4.58 1.72 11.27
CA ASN A 4 -5.96 2.15 11.47
C ASN A 4 -6.19 3.57 10.94
N ASP A 5 -5.24 4.49 11.14
CA ASP A 5 -5.34 5.86 10.58
C ASP A 5 -5.53 5.84 9.05
N ILE A 6 -4.87 4.89 8.36
CA ILE A 6 -4.99 4.72 6.91
C ILE A 6 -6.38 4.17 6.55
N LEU A 7 -6.85 3.14 7.27
CA LEU A 7 -8.11 2.48 6.98
C LEU A 7 -9.32 3.38 7.29
N ASP A 8 -9.26 4.15 8.37
CA ASP A 8 -10.30 5.10 8.76
C ASP A 8 -10.37 6.31 7.82
N GLY A 9 -9.27 6.63 7.14
CA GLY A 9 -9.19 7.70 6.14
C GLY A 9 -9.64 7.31 4.72
N LEU A 10 -10.07 6.07 4.51
CA LEU A 10 -10.45 5.61 3.17
C LEU A 10 -11.76 6.23 2.69
N PRO A 11 -11.89 6.54 1.39
CA PRO A 11 -13.17 6.92 0.80
C PRO A 11 -14.22 5.83 1.04
N SER A 12 -15.47 6.22 1.28
CA SER A 12 -16.55 5.31 1.67
C SER A 12 -16.89 4.22 0.63
N ASN A 13 -16.57 4.47 -0.64
CA ASN A 13 -16.76 3.53 -1.75
C ASN A 13 -15.54 2.63 -2.00
N TRP A 14 -14.45 2.81 -1.25
CA TRP A 14 -13.28 1.95 -1.30
C TRP A 14 -13.46 0.78 -0.34
N LYS A 15 -12.78 -0.32 -0.64
CA LYS A 15 -12.87 -1.54 0.15
C LYS A 15 -11.48 -2.04 0.47
N TYR A 16 -11.29 -2.57 1.68
CA TYR A 16 -10.08 -3.28 2.03
C TYR A 16 -10.38 -4.73 2.39
N THR A 17 -9.39 -5.60 2.18
CA THR A 17 -9.41 -6.98 2.62
C THR A 17 -8.16 -7.24 3.43
N GLU A 18 -8.30 -7.84 4.61
CA GLU A 18 -7.19 -8.23 5.47
C GLU A 18 -7.10 -9.76 5.55
N ASN A 19 -5.91 -10.32 5.31
CA ASN A 19 -5.65 -11.74 5.45
C ASN A 19 -4.20 -11.96 5.91
N ASN A 20 -4.00 -12.63 7.06
CA ASN A 20 -2.68 -12.94 7.61
C ASN A 20 -1.71 -11.73 7.68
N GLY A 21 -2.23 -10.55 8.02
CA GLY A 21 -1.43 -9.31 8.12
C GLY A 21 -1.21 -8.56 6.80
N PHE A 22 -1.60 -9.14 5.67
CA PHE A 22 -1.63 -8.45 4.39
C PHE A 22 -2.96 -7.71 4.23
N VAL A 23 -2.90 -6.43 3.92
CA VAL A 23 -4.09 -5.61 3.65
C VAL A 23 -4.05 -5.11 2.22
N HIS A 24 -5.08 -5.41 1.44
CA HIS A 24 -5.24 -4.89 0.09
C HIS A 24 -6.40 -3.90 0.05
N ILE A 25 -6.12 -2.67 -0.35
CA ILE A 25 -7.09 -1.58 -0.47
C ILE A 25 -7.39 -1.36 -1.95
N ARG A 26 -8.68 -1.36 -2.29
CA ARG A 26 -9.19 -1.24 -3.66
C ARG A 26 -10.11 -0.04 -3.79
N ASP A 27 -10.00 0.64 -4.93
CA ASP A 27 -10.92 1.71 -5.31
C ASP A 27 -12.33 1.18 -5.64
N ALA A 28 -13.24 2.09 -5.94
CA ALA A 28 -14.62 1.76 -6.31
C ALA A 28 -14.74 0.90 -7.57
N ASN A 29 -13.73 0.93 -8.45
CA ASN A 29 -13.67 0.13 -9.67
C ASN A 29 -13.05 -1.26 -9.41
N GLY A 30 -12.58 -1.53 -8.19
CA GLY A 30 -11.94 -2.78 -7.80
C GLY A 30 -10.43 -2.82 -8.05
N ASN A 31 -9.81 -1.71 -8.49
CA ASN A 31 -8.37 -1.64 -8.71
C ASN A 31 -7.64 -1.49 -7.38
N VAL A 32 -6.52 -2.21 -7.22
CA VAL A 32 -5.68 -2.07 -6.03
C VAL A 32 -4.95 -0.73 -6.09
N ARG A 33 -5.14 0.10 -5.05
CA ARG A 33 -4.48 1.41 -4.92
C ARG A 33 -3.43 1.42 -3.82
N MET A 34 -3.59 0.56 -2.83
CA MET A 34 -2.64 0.45 -1.74
C MET A 34 -2.57 -0.98 -1.22
N LYS A 35 -1.39 -1.40 -0.80
CA LYS A 35 -1.18 -2.62 -0.02
C LYS A 35 -0.39 -2.30 1.23
N ILE A 36 -0.75 -2.94 2.34
CA ILE A 36 0.01 -2.89 3.59
C ILE A 36 0.50 -4.31 3.82
N ASP A 37 1.80 -4.48 3.73
CA ASP A 37 2.44 -5.78 3.75
C ASP A 37 3.39 -5.87 4.97
N PRO A 38 3.44 -7.03 5.66
CA PRO A 38 4.43 -7.29 6.69
C PRO A 38 5.86 -7.34 6.09
N PRO A 39 6.90 -7.44 6.92
CA PRO A 39 8.28 -7.51 6.45
C PRO A 39 8.48 -8.66 5.47
N ASP A 40 9.28 -8.43 4.45
CA ASP A 40 9.50 -9.36 3.35
C ASP A 40 11.00 -9.61 3.13
N LYS A 41 11.39 -10.12 1.95
CA LYS A 41 12.81 -10.36 1.64
C LYS A 41 13.57 -9.07 1.32
N VAL A 42 12.87 -8.02 0.86
CA VAL A 42 13.46 -6.73 0.48
C VAL A 42 13.58 -5.81 1.69
N THR A 43 12.56 -5.78 2.54
CA THR A 43 12.46 -4.88 3.70
C THR A 43 12.18 -5.64 4.99
N LYS A 44 12.86 -5.26 6.07
CA LYS A 44 12.70 -5.88 7.41
C LYS A 44 11.63 -5.18 8.28
N TYR A 45 10.75 -4.40 7.67
CA TYR A 45 9.75 -3.59 8.36
C TYR A 45 8.40 -3.66 7.63
N ASP A 46 7.31 -3.43 8.36
CA ASP A 46 5.96 -3.30 7.78
C ASP A 46 5.99 -2.11 6.81
N HIS A 47 5.52 -2.31 5.59
CA HIS A 47 5.60 -1.31 4.52
C HIS A 47 4.29 -1.18 3.77
N VAL A 48 4.17 -0.08 3.05
CA VAL A 48 3.05 0.24 2.18
C VAL A 48 3.52 0.30 0.74
N HIS A 49 2.76 -0.32 -0.16
CA HIS A 49 2.85 -0.08 -1.58
C HIS A 49 1.70 0.82 -2.02
N ILE A 50 1.98 1.83 -2.83
CA ILE A 50 0.98 2.72 -3.44
C ILE A 50 1.03 2.52 -4.95
N PHE A 51 -0.12 2.52 -5.60
CA PHE A 51 -0.26 2.34 -7.03
C PHE A 51 -0.97 3.52 -7.67
N ASP A 52 -0.47 3.97 -8.82
CA ASP A 52 -1.15 4.95 -9.66
C ASP A 52 -2.41 4.35 -10.32
N GLU A 53 -3.11 5.17 -11.13
CA GLU A 53 -4.30 4.76 -11.87
C GLU A 53 -4.08 3.55 -12.77
N SER A 54 -2.90 3.45 -13.38
CA SER A 54 -2.47 2.39 -14.31
C SER A 54 -1.96 1.13 -13.60
N GLY A 55 -1.81 1.17 -12.27
CA GLY A 55 -1.27 0.07 -11.48
C GLY A 55 0.25 0.06 -11.35
N ASN A 56 0.93 1.15 -11.70
CA ASN A 56 2.37 1.28 -11.48
C ASN A 56 2.67 1.60 -10.02
N PRO A 57 3.72 0.99 -9.43
CA PRO A 57 4.12 1.29 -8.07
C PRO A 57 4.76 2.67 -7.98
N LEU A 58 4.45 3.38 -6.89
CA LEU A 58 4.92 4.72 -6.62
C LEU A 58 5.85 4.76 -5.39
N ASP A 59 6.82 5.66 -5.42
CA ASP A 59 7.62 6.02 -4.24
C ASP A 59 6.89 7.02 -3.33
N VAL A 60 7.53 7.42 -2.22
CA VAL A 60 7.01 8.42 -1.27
C VAL A 60 6.75 9.79 -1.88
N ASN A 61 7.40 10.11 -3.00
CA ASN A 61 7.26 11.36 -3.74
C ASN A 61 6.26 11.24 -4.90
N LEU A 62 5.56 10.10 -5.01
CA LEU A 62 4.61 9.78 -6.08
C LEU A 62 5.25 9.63 -7.47
N ASN A 63 6.55 9.35 -7.54
CA ASN A 63 7.20 8.98 -8.80
C ASN A 63 6.99 7.50 -9.08
N VAL A 64 6.77 7.17 -10.35
CA VAL A 64 6.73 5.77 -10.80
C VAL A 64 8.11 5.16 -10.63
N VAL A 65 8.17 4.03 -9.93
CA VAL A 65 9.39 3.26 -9.70
C VAL A 65 9.23 1.82 -10.19
N ASP A 66 10.33 1.07 -10.27
CA ASP A 66 10.25 -0.36 -10.58
C ASP A 66 9.62 -1.13 -9.42
N ARG A 67 8.82 -2.16 -9.72
CA ARG A 67 8.15 -3.00 -8.71
C ARG A 67 9.11 -3.74 -7.79
N LYS A 68 10.33 -4.02 -8.24
CA LYS A 68 11.39 -4.66 -7.44
C LYS A 68 12.25 -3.64 -6.70
N SER A 69 12.03 -2.33 -6.92
CA SER A 69 12.78 -1.32 -6.20
C SER A 69 12.39 -1.31 -4.72
N PRO A 70 13.36 -1.21 -3.79
CA PRO A 70 13.07 -0.92 -2.39
C PRO A 70 12.32 0.41 -2.24
N ASP A 71 12.44 1.35 -3.19
CA ASP A 71 11.75 2.64 -3.14
C ASP A 71 10.22 2.53 -3.19
N ALA A 72 9.71 1.42 -3.74
CA ALA A 72 8.28 1.11 -3.73
C ALA A 72 7.77 0.64 -2.35
N HIS A 73 8.65 0.40 -1.37
CA HIS A 73 8.32 -0.10 -0.04
C HIS A 73 8.37 1.06 0.96
N ILE A 74 7.24 1.74 1.13
CA ILE A 74 7.18 2.95 1.95
C ILE A 74 6.99 2.56 3.42
N PRO A 75 7.93 2.88 4.33
CA PRO A 75 7.78 2.57 5.74
C PRO A 75 6.61 3.34 6.34
N TYR A 76 5.81 2.68 7.18
CA TYR A 76 4.80 3.34 8.00
C TYR A 76 5.01 3.02 9.48
N LYS A 77 4.50 3.88 10.36
CA LYS A 77 4.70 3.74 11.79
C LYS A 77 3.57 2.91 12.38
N LYS A 78 3.90 1.80 13.03
CA LYS A 78 2.93 0.96 13.73
C LYS A 78 2.25 1.69 14.89
#